data_AF-A0A1V4W8G7-F1
#
_entry.id   AF-A0A1V4W8G7-F1
#
_cell.length_a   1.000
_cell.length_b   1.000
_cell.length_c   1.000
_cell.angle_alpha   90.00
_cell.angle_beta   90.00
_cell.angle_gamma   90.00
#
_symmetry.space_group_name_H-M   'P 1'
#
loop_
_entity.id
_entity.type
_entity.pdbx_description
1 polymer ?
#
loop_
_entity_poly.entity_id
_entity_poly.type
_entity_poly.pdbx_seq_one_letter_code
_entity_poly.pdbx_strand_id
1 'polypeptide(L)'
;MKQRYIDRDVLTHFVREKKIYEDKEYHNVVFVGCDENGTARHAHKRGTYSNAAGYRGNVEGSDPKYSFNYIGTSSILYVFEAPIDMLSFITLHKNGWQQHSYVALDGVAEHAMLHVLSKNMYLKNVVLCLDHDPAGIEASGRLADILHEKGYASVSCLQPACKDWNEDLKAQHGITPIPAKQHPKLEACKELCGEIRYLCSHIKSVKNPHVMLMERYEKAVPLMQSSRSTDRQKAVLMEQLLSMAVYALFAVMAQYRQLEKPVNFKQLTDELCHSYHPHQDRGKMKTKAEDIQRDVDAINDQLNTSGIRILEDKQKLIASYMSLALNCVKAQIFVCLEEQEQKIKALQKQNEGRDDYMQAVCEGFMQPGI
;
A
#
# COMPACT_ATOMS: atom_id res chain seq x y z
N MET A 1 15.02 -23.53 9.53
CA MET A 1 15.80 -22.87 8.45
C MET A 1 15.98 -23.72 7.19
N LYS A 2 16.25 -25.04 7.26
CA LYS A 2 16.45 -25.87 6.05
C LYS A 2 15.30 -25.82 5.03
N GLN A 3 14.05 -25.85 5.49
CA GLN A 3 12.85 -25.74 4.64
C GLN A 3 12.63 -24.34 4.04
N ARG A 4 13.44 -23.34 4.44
CA ARG A 4 13.39 -21.98 3.91
C ARG A 4 14.38 -21.78 2.74
N TYR A 5 15.19 -22.78 2.42
CA TYR A 5 16.17 -22.79 1.32
C TYR A 5 17.22 -21.67 1.34
N ILE A 6 17.36 -20.96 2.46
CA ILE A 6 18.40 -19.95 2.65
C ILE A 6 19.77 -20.63 2.59
N ASP A 7 20.65 -20.05 1.81
CA ASP A 7 21.98 -20.58 1.55
C ASP A 7 22.80 -20.72 2.84
N ARG A 8 23.53 -21.83 2.95
CA ARG A 8 24.27 -22.18 4.15
C ARG A 8 25.40 -21.20 4.46
N ASP A 9 26.07 -20.66 3.46
CA ASP A 9 27.19 -19.73 3.67
C ASP A 9 26.67 -18.38 4.18
N VAL A 10 25.52 -17.94 3.66
CA VAL A 10 24.81 -16.75 4.15
C VAL A 10 24.44 -16.93 5.62
N LEU A 11 23.79 -18.05 5.99
CA LEU A 11 23.46 -18.33 7.39
C LEU A 11 24.71 -18.41 8.28
N THR A 12 25.73 -19.12 7.81
CA THR A 12 26.98 -19.32 8.57
C THR A 12 27.67 -18.00 8.87
N HIS A 13 27.63 -17.04 7.94
CA HIS A 13 28.15 -15.70 8.16
C HIS A 13 27.49 -15.03 9.38
N PHE A 14 26.16 -14.93 9.40
CA PHE A 14 25.44 -14.29 10.50
C PHE A 14 25.50 -15.05 11.83
N VAL A 15 25.63 -16.38 11.80
CA VAL A 15 25.89 -17.19 12.99
C VAL A 15 27.28 -16.90 13.57
N ARG A 16 28.31 -16.81 12.72
CA ARG A 16 29.68 -16.45 13.16
C ARG A 16 29.75 -15.04 13.72
N GLU A 17 28.98 -14.11 13.16
CA GLU A 17 28.82 -12.75 13.69
C GLU A 17 27.95 -12.69 14.96
N LYS A 18 27.49 -13.82 15.50
CA LYS A 18 26.67 -13.83 16.72
C LYS A 18 25.36 -13.05 16.58
N LYS A 19 24.81 -13.01 15.35
CA LYS A 19 23.53 -12.34 15.04
C LYS A 19 22.37 -13.31 14.80
N ILE A 20 22.64 -14.59 14.57
CA ILE A 20 21.60 -15.63 14.46
C ILE A 20 21.89 -16.75 15.43
N TYR A 21 20.86 -17.16 16.17
CA TYR A 21 20.90 -18.28 17.10
C TYR A 21 19.68 -19.17 16.95
N GLU A 22 19.76 -20.36 17.52
CA GLU A 22 18.62 -21.22 17.77
C GLU A 22 18.31 -21.18 19.28
N ASP A 23 17.07 -20.90 19.64
CA ASP A 23 16.66 -20.96 21.04
C ASP A 23 16.58 -22.41 21.53
N LYS A 24 16.93 -22.62 22.80
CA LYS A 24 17.12 -23.98 23.34
C LYS A 24 15.79 -24.69 23.63
N GLU A 25 14.76 -23.95 24.02
CA GLU A 25 13.53 -24.50 24.57
C GLU A 25 12.51 -24.84 23.48
N TYR A 26 12.40 -23.98 22.47
CA TYR A 26 11.37 -24.08 21.43
C TYR A 26 11.97 -24.26 20.03
N HIS A 27 13.29 -24.30 19.92
CA HIS A 27 14.03 -24.38 18.66
C HIS A 27 13.64 -23.27 17.67
N ASN A 28 13.26 -22.09 18.17
CA ASN A 28 13.00 -20.92 17.32
C ASN A 28 14.32 -20.35 16.82
N VAL A 29 14.30 -19.71 15.66
CA VAL A 29 15.43 -18.90 15.20
C VAL A 29 15.33 -17.53 15.84
N VAL A 30 16.44 -17.08 16.42
CA VAL A 30 16.59 -15.75 17.04
C VAL A 30 17.47 -14.89 16.15
N PHE A 31 16.94 -13.78 15.68
CA PHE A 31 17.65 -12.74 14.94
C PHE A 31 17.98 -11.61 15.90
N VAL A 32 19.27 -11.37 16.13
CA VAL A 32 19.77 -10.39 17.09
C VAL A 32 20.26 -9.17 16.35
N GLY A 33 19.82 -8.00 16.82
CA GLY A 33 20.38 -6.75 16.39
C GLY A 33 21.11 -6.06 17.54
N CYS A 34 22.24 -5.44 17.19
CA CYS A 34 23.19 -4.87 18.12
C CYS A 34 23.32 -3.36 17.93
N ASP A 35 23.72 -2.67 18.99
CA ASP A 35 24.19 -1.30 18.91
C ASP A 35 25.59 -1.21 18.27
N GLU A 36 26.07 0.03 18.13
CA GLU A 36 27.35 0.35 17.52
C GLU A 36 28.55 -0.22 18.30
N ASN A 37 28.36 -0.59 19.57
CA ASN A 37 29.38 -1.23 20.41
C ASN A 37 29.30 -2.76 20.35
N GLY A 38 28.43 -3.32 19.50
CA GLY A 38 28.19 -4.75 19.39
C GLY A 38 27.36 -5.34 20.53
N THR A 39 26.72 -4.51 21.35
CA THR A 39 25.85 -4.98 22.45
C THR A 39 24.47 -5.32 21.88
N ALA A 40 23.95 -6.51 22.19
CA ALA A 40 22.60 -6.88 21.78
C ALA A 40 21.55 -5.94 22.38
N ARG A 41 20.73 -5.33 21.53
CA ARG A 41 19.64 -4.41 21.92
C ARG A 41 18.27 -4.86 21.41
N HIS A 42 18.24 -5.82 20.49
CA HIS A 42 17.03 -6.34 19.91
C HIS A 42 17.16 -7.85 19.68
N ALA A 43 16.08 -8.59 19.89
CA ALA A 43 15.98 -9.98 19.46
C ALA A 43 14.59 -10.27 18.89
N HIS A 44 14.53 -10.68 17.62
CA HIS A 44 13.32 -11.17 16.97
C HIS A 44 13.33 -12.71 16.94
N LYS A 45 12.25 -13.33 17.39
CA LYS A 45 12.09 -14.79 17.40
C LYS A 45 11.11 -15.24 16.32
N ARG A 46 11.49 -16.30 15.60
CA ARG A 46 10.63 -16.95 14.61
C ARG A 46 10.61 -18.47 14.76
N GLY A 47 9.40 -19.02 14.85
CA GLY A 47 9.14 -20.45 14.89
C GLY A 47 9.68 -21.19 13.66
N THR A 48 10.26 -22.36 13.90
CA THR A 48 10.87 -23.22 12.87
C THR A 48 9.98 -24.36 12.42
N TYR A 49 8.90 -24.66 13.14
CA TYR A 49 7.96 -25.74 12.82
C TYR A 49 6.93 -25.32 11.76
N SER A 50 6.67 -26.22 10.81
CA SER A 50 5.89 -25.99 9.59
C SER A 50 4.36 -26.09 9.73
N ASN A 51 3.84 -26.60 10.86
CA ASN A 51 2.45 -27.09 10.94
C ASN A 51 1.51 -26.23 11.81
N ALA A 52 1.98 -25.11 12.35
CA ALA A 52 1.15 -24.12 13.03
C ALA A 52 1.59 -22.72 12.58
N ALA A 53 0.77 -21.69 12.85
CA ALA A 53 1.23 -20.30 12.78
C ALA A 53 2.39 -20.13 13.77
N GLY A 54 3.62 -20.43 13.31
CA GLY A 54 4.79 -20.49 14.16
C GLY A 54 4.97 -19.16 14.87
N TYR A 55 5.52 -19.20 16.08
CA TYR A 55 5.76 -18.03 16.90
C TYR A 55 6.47 -16.91 16.08
N ARG A 56 6.03 -15.67 16.24
CA ARG A 56 6.67 -14.48 15.67
C ARG A 56 6.56 -13.38 16.72
N GLY A 57 7.67 -12.82 17.15
CA GLY A 57 7.63 -11.73 18.11
C GLY A 57 9.00 -11.23 18.52
N ASN A 58 9.05 -9.98 18.97
CA ASN A 58 10.22 -9.40 19.60
C ASN A 58 10.29 -9.87 21.06
N VAL A 59 11.50 -10.11 21.54
CA VAL A 59 11.74 -10.40 22.96
C VAL A 59 11.49 -9.13 23.77
N GLU A 60 10.91 -9.27 24.95
CA GLU A 60 10.66 -8.15 25.88
C GLU A 60 11.93 -7.32 26.13
N GLY A 61 11.80 -5.99 26.16
CA GLY A 61 12.92 -5.07 26.31
C GLY A 61 13.71 -4.80 25.03
N SER A 62 13.32 -5.39 23.89
CA SER A 62 13.95 -5.08 22.59
C SER A 62 13.67 -3.65 22.16
N ASP A 63 14.71 -2.94 21.70
CA ASP A 63 14.60 -1.61 21.09
C ASP A 63 14.46 -1.77 19.56
N PRO A 64 13.28 -1.45 18.96
CA PRO A 64 13.01 -1.65 17.54
C PRO A 64 13.96 -0.93 16.59
N LYS A 65 14.69 0.09 17.04
CA LYS A 65 15.66 0.81 16.20
C LYS A 65 16.94 0.00 15.91
N TYR A 66 17.22 -1.00 16.73
CA TYR A 66 18.38 -1.87 16.61
C TYR A 66 18.00 -3.25 16.07
N SER A 67 17.00 -3.35 15.20
CA SER A 67 16.60 -4.63 14.59
C SER A 67 17.73 -5.28 13.78
N PHE A 68 17.50 -6.52 13.34
CA PHE A 68 18.49 -7.30 12.61
C PHE A 68 18.98 -6.60 11.33
N ASN A 69 20.30 -6.41 11.22
CA ASN A 69 20.91 -5.67 10.12
C ASN A 69 22.34 -6.13 9.79
N TYR A 70 22.79 -5.71 8.61
CA TYR A 70 24.16 -5.84 8.11
C TYR A 70 24.59 -4.51 7.48
N ILE A 71 25.80 -4.06 7.79
CA ILE A 71 26.34 -2.80 7.27
C ILE A 71 27.53 -3.12 6.37
N GLY A 72 27.38 -2.88 5.08
CA GLY A 72 28.41 -3.06 4.06
C GLY A 72 29.24 -1.79 3.85
N THR A 73 29.85 -1.66 2.67
CA THR A 73 30.75 -0.54 2.33
C THR A 73 30.22 0.39 1.22
N SER A 74 29.25 -0.07 0.43
CA SER A 74 28.63 0.71 -0.64
C SER A 74 27.56 1.66 -0.14
N SER A 75 27.12 2.59 -0.98
CA SER A 75 26.10 3.60 -0.63
C SER A 75 24.65 3.08 -0.65
N ILE A 76 24.42 1.77 -0.74
CA ILE A 76 23.10 1.15 -0.94
C ILE A 76 22.61 0.48 0.35
N LEU A 77 21.37 0.79 0.74
CA LEU A 77 20.62 0.13 1.81
C LEU A 77 19.39 -0.59 1.25
N TYR A 78 19.30 -1.90 1.46
CA TYR A 78 18.10 -2.68 1.20
C TYR A 78 17.28 -2.85 2.49
N VAL A 79 15.97 -2.64 2.42
CA VAL A 79 15.06 -2.60 3.59
C VAL A 79 13.98 -3.68 3.44
N PHE A 80 13.85 -4.57 4.43
CA PHE A 80 12.93 -5.73 4.37
C PHE A 80 11.94 -5.72 5.53
N GLU A 81 10.77 -6.36 5.36
CA GLU A 81 9.80 -6.50 6.44
C GLU A 81 10.33 -7.43 7.55
N ALA A 82 10.98 -8.54 7.17
CA ALA A 82 11.48 -9.52 8.13
C ALA A 82 12.89 -10.05 7.80
N PRO A 83 13.61 -10.60 8.81
CA PRO A 83 14.95 -11.15 8.63
C PRO A 83 15.02 -12.32 7.64
N ILE A 84 13.99 -13.16 7.58
CA ILE A 84 13.94 -14.29 6.65
C ILE A 84 13.91 -13.81 5.20
N ASP A 85 13.20 -12.72 4.94
CA ASP A 85 13.11 -12.13 3.60
C ASP A 85 14.43 -11.50 3.17
N MET A 86 15.08 -10.77 4.09
CA MET A 86 16.43 -10.25 3.90
C MET A 86 17.43 -11.36 3.53
N LEU A 87 17.43 -12.48 4.27
CA LEU A 87 18.33 -13.61 4.00
C LEU A 87 17.98 -14.36 2.71
N SER A 88 16.69 -14.41 2.36
CA SER A 88 16.23 -15.03 1.12
C SER A 88 16.67 -14.19 -0.08
N PHE A 89 16.54 -12.86 0.00
CA PHE A 89 17.05 -11.93 -1.00
C PHE A 89 18.56 -12.06 -1.19
N ILE A 90 19.34 -12.08 -0.10
CA ILE A 90 20.79 -12.30 -0.17
C ILE A 90 21.12 -13.65 -0.84
N THR A 91 20.35 -14.70 -0.57
CA THR A 91 20.51 -16.01 -1.21
C THR A 91 20.22 -15.97 -2.71
N LEU A 92 19.19 -15.21 -3.13
CA LEU A 92 18.85 -15.00 -4.53
C LEU A 92 19.89 -14.14 -5.27
N HIS A 93 20.58 -13.26 -4.54
CA HIS A 93 21.52 -12.26 -5.08
C HIS A 93 22.91 -12.34 -4.41
N LYS A 94 23.51 -13.54 -4.34
CA LYS A 94 24.76 -13.79 -3.59
C LYS A 94 25.99 -13.03 -4.09
N ASN A 95 26.05 -12.62 -5.35
CA ASN A 95 27.26 -12.01 -5.89
C ASN A 95 27.50 -10.63 -5.28
N GLY A 96 28.58 -10.50 -4.49
CA GLY A 96 28.99 -9.22 -3.91
C GLY A 96 28.10 -8.69 -2.80
N TRP A 97 27.17 -9.48 -2.26
CA TRP A 97 26.15 -9.02 -1.32
C TRP A 97 26.72 -8.28 -0.10
N GLN A 98 27.88 -8.70 0.40
CA GLN A 98 28.57 -8.09 1.56
C GLN A 98 29.01 -6.63 1.33
N GLN A 99 29.02 -6.15 0.09
CA GLN A 99 29.30 -4.74 -0.18
C GLN A 99 28.09 -3.86 0.16
N HIS A 100 26.88 -4.39 0.22
CA HIS A 100 25.66 -3.62 0.47
C HIS A 100 25.24 -3.68 1.94
N SER A 101 24.41 -2.73 2.34
CA SER A 101 23.78 -2.71 3.66
C SER A 101 22.36 -3.24 3.59
N TYR A 102 21.92 -3.91 4.65
CA TYR A 102 20.61 -4.54 4.75
C TYR A 102 20.02 -4.30 6.14
N VAL A 103 18.72 -4.04 6.21
CA VAL A 103 18.00 -3.93 7.49
C VAL A 103 16.64 -4.61 7.38
N ALA A 104 16.30 -5.42 8.38
CA ALA A 104 14.97 -5.99 8.55
C ALA A 104 14.20 -5.16 9.59
N LEU A 105 12.98 -4.73 9.28
CA LEU A 105 12.19 -3.84 10.13
C LEU A 105 11.46 -4.58 11.27
N ASP A 106 11.39 -5.92 11.21
CA ASP A 106 10.60 -6.77 12.11
C ASP A 106 9.11 -6.37 12.15
N GLY A 107 8.60 -5.94 10.99
CA GLY A 107 7.31 -5.28 10.81
C GLY A 107 7.42 -4.19 9.74
N VAL A 108 6.58 -3.16 9.84
CA VAL A 108 6.54 -2.07 8.83
C VAL A 108 6.94 -0.70 9.39
N ALA A 109 7.43 -0.63 10.62
CA ALA A 109 7.83 0.62 11.26
C ALA A 109 9.18 1.12 10.73
N GLU A 110 9.35 2.45 10.61
CA GLU A 110 10.52 3.08 10.02
C GLU A 110 11.77 3.12 10.92
N HIS A 111 11.62 2.79 12.21
CA HIS A 111 12.62 3.07 13.25
C HIS A 111 14.01 2.53 12.92
N ALA A 112 14.11 1.25 12.54
CA ALA A 112 15.38 0.62 12.22
C ALA A 112 16.05 1.21 10.98
N MET A 113 15.28 1.43 9.91
CA MET A 113 15.76 2.05 8.67
C MET A 113 16.33 3.45 8.95
N LEU A 114 15.56 4.30 9.64
CA LEU A 114 16.00 5.66 9.96
C LEU A 114 17.22 5.66 10.89
N HIS A 115 17.29 4.71 11.83
CA HIS A 115 18.43 4.57 12.71
C HIS A 115 19.70 4.20 11.93
N VAL A 116 19.65 3.16 11.10
CA VAL A 116 20.76 2.74 10.22
C VAL A 116 21.23 3.91 9.35
N LEU A 117 20.30 4.63 8.72
CA LEU A 117 20.59 5.79 7.88
C LEU A 117 21.23 6.94 8.66
N SER A 118 20.76 7.23 9.87
CA SER A 118 21.32 8.29 10.73
C SER A 118 22.76 8.02 11.16
N LYS A 119 23.13 6.74 11.28
CA LYS A 119 24.47 6.32 11.71
C LYS A 119 25.45 6.12 10.55
N ASN A 120 24.94 5.98 9.34
CA ASN A 120 25.73 5.65 8.16
C ASN A 120 25.48 6.68 7.05
N MET A 121 26.07 7.87 7.20
CA MET A 121 25.82 9.01 6.29
C MET A 121 26.21 8.76 4.82
N TYR A 122 27.02 7.74 4.54
CA TYR A 122 27.40 7.33 3.18
C TYR A 122 26.31 6.54 2.45
N LEU A 123 25.29 6.04 3.18
CA LEU A 123 24.11 5.42 2.57
C LEU A 123 23.26 6.52 1.94
N LYS A 124 23.08 6.46 0.62
CA LYS A 124 22.35 7.47 -0.17
C LYS A 124 21.25 6.85 -1.03
N ASN A 125 21.39 5.58 -1.38
CA ASN A 125 20.47 4.85 -2.24
C ASN A 125 19.69 3.86 -1.37
N VAL A 126 18.37 4.05 -1.25
CA VAL A 126 17.52 3.16 -0.46
C VAL A 126 16.64 2.34 -1.40
N VAL A 127 16.63 1.03 -1.19
CA VAL A 127 15.80 0.07 -1.93
C VAL A 127 14.85 -0.57 -0.93
N LEU A 128 13.55 -0.29 -1.08
CA LEU A 128 12.50 -0.88 -0.27
C LEU A 128 12.09 -2.24 -0.87
N CYS A 129 12.24 -3.29 -0.08
CA CYS A 129 12.06 -4.69 -0.46
C CYS A 129 11.03 -5.38 0.44
N LEU A 130 9.89 -4.72 0.69
CA LEU A 130 8.81 -5.27 1.53
C LEU A 130 7.97 -6.30 0.78
N ASP A 131 7.11 -6.99 1.53
CA ASP A 131 6.22 -8.04 1.02
C ASP A 131 5.31 -7.53 -0.11
N HIS A 132 5.01 -8.41 -1.06
CA HIS A 132 4.07 -8.14 -2.15
C HIS A 132 2.64 -8.47 -1.73
N ASP A 133 2.21 -7.79 -0.67
CA ASP A 133 0.85 -7.84 -0.15
C ASP A 133 0.32 -6.43 0.15
N PRO A 134 -0.97 -6.26 0.51
CA PRO A 134 -1.51 -4.92 0.77
C PRO A 134 -0.77 -4.14 1.86
N ALA A 135 -0.30 -4.80 2.92
CA ALA A 135 0.40 -4.13 4.02
C ALA A 135 1.81 -3.70 3.60
N GLY A 136 2.55 -4.56 2.90
CA GLY A 136 3.88 -4.25 2.36
C GLY A 136 3.86 -3.16 1.30
N ILE A 137 2.83 -3.14 0.42
CA ILE A 137 2.63 -2.08 -0.58
C ILE A 137 2.36 -0.72 0.09
N GLU A 138 1.42 -0.65 1.05
CA GLU A 138 1.14 0.59 1.79
C GLU A 138 2.37 1.07 2.58
N ALA A 139 3.08 0.15 3.22
CA ALA A 139 4.28 0.47 3.95
C ALA A 139 5.38 1.02 3.04
N SER A 140 5.59 0.43 1.86
CA SER A 140 6.60 0.90 0.90
C SER A 140 6.35 2.34 0.48
N GLY A 141 5.10 2.69 0.15
CA GLY A 141 4.72 4.07 -0.18
C GLY A 141 4.96 5.04 0.98
N ARG A 142 4.54 4.67 2.20
CA ARG A 142 4.75 5.51 3.39
C ARG A 142 6.22 5.70 3.72
N LEU A 143 7.03 4.65 3.64
CA LEU A 143 8.47 4.74 3.92
C LEU A 143 9.19 5.58 2.86
N ALA A 144 8.78 5.49 1.59
CA ALA A 144 9.29 6.34 0.53
C ALA A 144 9.02 7.83 0.80
N ASP A 145 7.79 8.19 1.22
CA ASP A 145 7.46 9.57 1.60
C ASP A 145 8.35 10.06 2.76
N ILE A 146 8.50 9.26 3.82
CA ILE A 146 9.38 9.58 4.96
C ILE A 146 10.83 9.80 4.51
N LEU A 147 11.33 8.98 3.58
CA LEU A 147 12.69 9.10 3.05
C LEU A 147 12.87 10.39 2.23
N HIS A 148 11.91 10.71 1.37
CA HIS A 148 11.92 11.95 0.60
C HIS A 148 11.86 13.18 1.51
N GLU A 149 11.02 13.18 2.54
CA GLU A 149 10.97 14.24 3.56
C GLU A 149 12.30 14.40 4.32
N LYS A 150 13.06 13.32 4.50
CA LYS A 150 14.40 13.31 5.09
C LYS A 150 15.52 13.67 4.09
N GLY A 151 15.19 13.98 2.84
CA GLY A 151 16.13 14.43 1.81
C GLY A 151 16.83 13.31 1.02
N TYR A 152 16.34 12.06 1.10
CA TYR A 152 16.84 10.98 0.25
C TYR A 152 16.20 11.05 -1.13
N ALA A 153 16.98 11.43 -2.15
CA ALA A 153 16.48 11.55 -3.52
C ALA A 153 16.46 10.21 -4.29
N SER A 154 17.31 9.26 -3.93
CA SER A 154 17.41 7.95 -4.60
C SER A 154 16.70 6.87 -3.78
N VAL A 155 15.37 6.84 -3.88
CA VAL A 155 14.52 5.80 -3.28
C VAL A 155 13.90 4.98 -4.40
N SER A 156 14.00 3.65 -4.29
CA SER A 156 13.40 2.71 -5.24
C SER A 156 12.71 1.58 -4.49
N CYS A 157 11.76 0.93 -5.14
CA CYS A 157 11.07 -0.25 -4.61
C CYS A 157 11.38 -1.45 -5.51
N LEU A 158 11.72 -2.57 -4.88
CA LEU A 158 11.85 -3.85 -5.55
C LEU A 158 10.87 -4.82 -4.88
N GLN A 159 10.00 -5.45 -5.67
CA GLN A 159 8.98 -6.35 -5.17
C GLN A 159 9.32 -7.81 -5.51
N PRO A 160 9.06 -8.76 -4.59
CA PRO A 160 9.13 -10.18 -4.92
C PRO A 160 8.04 -10.56 -5.93
N ALA A 161 8.28 -11.63 -6.69
CA ALA A 161 7.32 -12.14 -7.68
C ALA A 161 6.15 -12.88 -7.00
N CYS A 162 6.43 -13.54 -5.89
CA CYS A 162 5.50 -14.20 -5.00
C CYS A 162 5.16 -13.29 -3.81
N LYS A 163 4.46 -13.82 -2.80
CA LYS A 163 4.05 -13.06 -1.62
C LYS A 163 5.22 -12.33 -0.93
N ASP A 164 6.34 -13.03 -0.73
CA ASP A 164 7.54 -12.51 -0.07
C ASP A 164 8.82 -13.10 -0.72
N TRP A 165 9.99 -12.59 -0.34
CA TRP A 165 11.27 -13.03 -0.89
C TRP A 165 11.59 -14.50 -0.57
N ASN A 166 11.03 -15.03 0.52
CA ASN A 166 11.21 -16.44 0.85
C ASN A 166 10.36 -17.36 -0.03
N GLU A 167 9.16 -16.93 -0.41
CA GLU A 167 8.33 -17.63 -1.38
C GLU A 167 8.97 -17.64 -2.78
N ASP A 168 9.63 -16.56 -3.20
CA ASP A 168 10.44 -16.57 -4.44
C ASP A 168 11.56 -17.59 -4.40
N LEU A 169 12.28 -17.66 -3.28
CA LEU A 169 13.36 -18.62 -3.07
C LEU A 169 12.84 -20.07 -3.04
N LYS A 170 11.68 -20.32 -2.43
CA LYS A 170 11.01 -21.62 -2.45
C LYS A 170 10.59 -22.02 -3.87
N ALA A 171 10.09 -21.07 -4.66
CA ALA A 171 9.70 -21.31 -6.06
C ALA A 171 10.89 -21.78 -6.90
N GLN A 172 12.07 -21.19 -6.74
CA GLN A 172 13.30 -21.64 -7.42
C GLN A 172 13.70 -23.09 -7.07
N HIS A 173 13.23 -23.61 -5.94
CA HIS A 173 13.47 -24.98 -5.49
C HIS A 173 12.29 -25.93 -5.75
N GLY A 174 11.34 -25.52 -6.61
CA GLY A 174 10.22 -26.36 -7.03
C GLY A 174 9.11 -26.51 -5.98
N ILE A 175 9.10 -25.69 -4.93
CA ILE A 175 8.01 -25.64 -3.96
C ILE A 175 6.95 -24.67 -4.45
N THR A 176 5.68 -25.08 -4.43
CA THR A 176 4.55 -24.22 -4.78
C THR A 176 4.54 -22.99 -3.85
N PRO A 177 4.79 -21.78 -4.39
CA PRO A 177 4.87 -20.58 -3.57
C PRO A 177 3.48 -20.03 -3.27
N ILE A 178 3.38 -19.23 -2.22
CA ILE A 178 2.19 -18.39 -2.02
C ILE A 178 2.25 -17.22 -3.02
N PRO A 179 1.24 -17.03 -3.88
CA PRO A 179 1.25 -15.96 -4.87
C PRO A 179 1.18 -14.57 -4.21
N ALA A 180 1.70 -13.57 -4.91
CA ALA A 180 1.56 -12.18 -4.54
C ALA A 180 0.08 -11.75 -4.46
N LYS A 181 -0.23 -10.80 -3.57
CA LYS A 181 -1.56 -10.23 -3.44
C LYS A 181 -1.53 -8.72 -3.64
N GLN A 182 -2.03 -8.28 -4.78
CA GLN A 182 -2.10 -6.85 -5.08
C GLN A 182 -3.03 -6.10 -4.11
N HIS A 183 -2.76 -4.81 -3.90
CA HIS A 183 -3.55 -3.96 -3.03
C HIS A 183 -4.97 -3.73 -3.60
N PRO A 184 -6.06 -4.04 -2.87
CA PRO A 184 -7.44 -3.91 -3.39
C PRO A 184 -7.79 -2.52 -3.91
N LYS A 185 -7.35 -1.47 -3.18
CA LYS A 185 -7.57 -0.08 -3.63
C LYS A 185 -6.81 0.27 -4.92
N LEU A 186 -5.63 -0.32 -5.17
CA LEU A 186 -4.90 -0.06 -6.42
C LEU A 186 -5.60 -0.69 -7.61
N GLU A 187 -6.14 -1.90 -7.43
CA GLU A 187 -6.92 -2.56 -8.49
C GLU A 187 -8.21 -1.78 -8.77
N ALA A 188 -8.95 -1.39 -7.74
CA ALA A 188 -10.13 -0.54 -7.90
C ALA A 188 -9.81 0.81 -8.58
N CYS A 189 -8.67 1.43 -8.25
CA CYS A 189 -8.21 2.65 -8.91
C CYS A 189 -7.95 2.45 -10.40
N LYS A 190 -7.25 1.35 -10.78
CA LYS A 190 -6.99 1.02 -12.19
C LYS A 190 -8.28 0.79 -12.97
N GLU A 191 -9.22 0.04 -12.40
CA GLU A 191 -10.52 -0.22 -13.00
C GLU A 191 -11.30 1.07 -13.24
N LEU A 192 -11.43 1.93 -12.21
CA LEU A 192 -12.12 3.21 -12.31
C LEU A 192 -11.45 4.16 -13.29
N CYS A 193 -10.11 4.23 -13.32
CA CYS A 193 -9.40 5.04 -14.31
C CYS A 193 -9.63 4.52 -15.74
N GLY A 194 -9.74 3.19 -15.91
CA GLY A 194 -10.13 2.56 -17.16
C GLY A 194 -11.54 2.97 -17.62
N GLU A 195 -12.51 2.96 -16.69
CA GLU A 195 -13.89 3.40 -16.95
C GLU A 195 -13.97 4.89 -17.29
N ILE A 196 -13.29 5.75 -16.53
CA ILE A 196 -13.18 7.19 -16.82
C ILE A 196 -12.61 7.41 -18.22
N ARG A 197 -11.52 6.71 -18.58
CA ARG A 197 -10.91 6.81 -19.91
C ARG A 197 -11.89 6.40 -21.02
N TYR A 198 -12.64 5.32 -20.80
CA TYR A 198 -13.66 4.85 -21.73
C TYR A 198 -14.77 5.89 -21.91
N LEU A 199 -15.33 6.44 -20.83
CA LEU A 199 -16.38 7.46 -20.93
C LEU A 199 -15.88 8.71 -21.65
N CYS A 200 -14.70 9.20 -21.28
CA CYS A 200 -14.08 10.35 -21.90
C CYS A 200 -13.87 10.19 -23.42
N SER A 201 -13.56 8.98 -23.91
CA SER A 201 -13.38 8.74 -25.35
C SER A 201 -14.70 8.66 -26.14
N HIS A 202 -15.84 8.45 -25.46
CA HIS A 202 -17.15 8.34 -26.10
C HIS A 202 -17.99 9.64 -26.01
N ILE A 203 -17.58 10.59 -25.17
CA ILE A 203 -18.23 11.90 -25.07
C ILE A 203 -17.70 12.83 -26.18
N LYS A 204 -18.55 13.14 -27.16
CA LYS A 204 -18.19 13.93 -28.36
C LYS A 204 -17.69 15.34 -28.03
N SER A 205 -18.38 16.06 -27.15
CA SER A 205 -17.97 17.40 -26.72
C SER A 205 -18.64 17.80 -25.41
N VAL A 206 -17.89 18.50 -24.55
CA VAL A 206 -18.41 19.13 -23.33
C VAL A 206 -18.15 20.63 -23.44
N LYS A 207 -19.22 21.44 -23.53
CA LYS A 207 -19.08 22.90 -23.72
C LYS A 207 -18.66 23.61 -22.43
N ASN A 208 -19.31 23.28 -21.31
CA ASN A 208 -19.09 23.93 -20.02
C ASN A 208 -18.81 22.87 -18.94
N PRO A 209 -17.60 22.27 -18.93
CA PRO A 209 -17.29 21.17 -18.03
C PRO A 209 -17.46 21.54 -16.56
N HIS A 210 -17.09 22.76 -16.16
CA HIS A 210 -17.27 23.22 -14.78
C HIS A 210 -18.74 23.29 -14.35
N VAL A 211 -19.63 23.82 -15.20
CA VAL A 211 -21.06 23.91 -14.89
C VAL A 211 -21.65 22.50 -14.74
N MET A 212 -21.33 21.61 -15.68
CA MET A 212 -21.79 20.22 -15.62
C MET A 212 -21.23 19.50 -14.40
N LEU A 213 -20.00 19.79 -13.99
CA LEU A 213 -19.41 19.27 -12.75
C LEU A 213 -20.20 19.74 -11.53
N MET A 214 -20.52 21.03 -11.43
CA MET A 214 -21.27 21.59 -10.30
C MET A 214 -22.67 20.99 -10.17
N GLU A 215 -23.38 20.77 -11.27
CA GLU A 215 -24.68 20.07 -11.26
C GLU A 215 -24.60 18.65 -10.67
N ARG A 216 -23.48 17.95 -10.90
CA ARG A 216 -23.25 16.60 -10.34
C ARG A 216 -22.84 16.69 -8.88
N TYR A 217 -22.03 17.68 -8.55
CA TYR A 217 -21.60 17.94 -7.18
C TYR A 217 -22.79 18.20 -6.25
N GLU A 218 -23.70 19.10 -6.62
CA GLU A 218 -24.91 19.40 -5.84
C GLU A 218 -25.76 18.16 -5.54
N LYS A 219 -25.84 17.22 -6.49
CA LYS A 219 -26.54 15.94 -6.32
C LYS A 219 -25.78 14.94 -5.45
N ALA A 220 -24.45 15.00 -5.44
CA ALA A 220 -23.60 14.11 -4.67
C ALA A 220 -23.54 14.51 -3.18
N VAL A 221 -23.54 15.80 -2.85
CA VAL A 221 -23.42 16.34 -1.48
C VAL A 221 -24.35 15.65 -0.46
N PRO A 222 -25.69 15.58 -0.66
CA PRO A 222 -26.57 14.97 0.33
C PRO A 222 -26.31 13.46 0.49
N LEU A 223 -25.83 12.79 -0.55
CA LEU A 223 -25.53 11.35 -0.53
C LEU A 223 -24.23 11.05 0.21
N MET A 224 -23.23 11.92 0.10
CA MET A 224 -21.96 11.80 0.82
C MET A 224 -22.09 12.09 2.33
N GLN A 225 -23.05 12.94 2.71
CA GLN A 225 -23.31 13.32 4.10
C GLN A 225 -24.19 12.30 4.85
N SER A 226 -24.83 11.38 4.13
CA SER A 226 -25.72 10.39 4.74
C SER A 226 -24.92 9.36 5.55
N SER A 227 -25.28 9.21 6.83
CA SER A 227 -24.70 8.19 7.72
C SER A 227 -25.09 6.76 7.34
N ARG A 228 -26.20 6.60 6.60
CA ARG A 228 -26.73 5.31 6.14
C ARG A 228 -27.30 5.48 4.74
N SER A 229 -26.67 4.83 3.77
CA SER A 229 -27.08 4.89 2.37
C SER A 229 -27.56 3.51 1.91
N THR A 230 -28.73 3.47 1.30
CA THR A 230 -29.23 2.29 0.58
C THR A 230 -28.36 2.01 -0.65
N ASP A 231 -28.39 0.77 -1.16
CA ASP A 231 -27.62 0.40 -2.37
C ASP A 231 -27.96 1.28 -3.57
N ARG A 232 -29.25 1.69 -3.69
CA ARG A 232 -29.68 2.65 -4.72
C ARG A 232 -29.01 4.02 -4.55
N GLN A 233 -28.92 4.52 -3.31
CA GLN A 233 -28.26 5.80 -3.04
C GLN A 233 -26.75 5.73 -3.29
N LYS A 234 -26.11 4.61 -2.95
CA LYS A 234 -24.69 4.36 -3.26
C LYS A 234 -24.45 4.34 -4.77
N ALA A 235 -25.28 3.65 -5.55
CA ALA A 235 -25.19 3.61 -7.01
C ALA A 235 -25.32 5.01 -7.63
N VAL A 236 -26.30 5.82 -7.18
CA VAL A 236 -26.46 7.20 -7.65
C VAL A 236 -25.26 8.06 -7.28
N LEU A 237 -24.72 7.90 -6.06
CA LEU A 237 -23.51 8.61 -5.63
C LEU A 237 -22.31 8.25 -6.52
N MET A 238 -22.09 6.96 -6.80
CA MET A 238 -21.03 6.52 -7.70
C MET A 238 -21.16 7.13 -9.10
N GLU A 239 -22.38 7.17 -9.67
CA GLU A 239 -22.62 7.81 -10.97
C GLU A 239 -22.28 9.31 -10.95
N GLN A 240 -22.63 10.02 -9.87
CA GLN A 240 -22.31 11.45 -9.74
C GLN A 240 -20.80 11.66 -9.59
N LEU A 241 -20.12 10.88 -8.75
CA LEU A 241 -18.67 10.98 -8.54
C LEU A 241 -17.88 10.64 -9.82
N LEU A 242 -18.31 9.61 -10.56
CA LEU A 242 -17.74 9.24 -11.85
C LEU A 242 -17.88 10.39 -12.86
N SER A 243 -19.09 10.97 -12.94
CA SER A 243 -19.37 12.12 -13.80
C SER A 243 -18.52 13.33 -13.42
N MET A 244 -18.37 13.62 -12.12
CA MET A 244 -17.52 14.71 -11.63
C MET A 244 -16.06 14.52 -12.06
N ALA A 245 -15.51 13.32 -11.89
CA ALA A 245 -14.15 13.01 -12.33
C ALA A 245 -13.98 13.21 -13.84
N VAL A 246 -14.93 12.73 -14.65
CA VAL A 246 -14.94 12.94 -16.10
C VAL A 246 -14.95 14.44 -16.45
N TYR A 247 -15.87 15.22 -15.90
CA TYR A 247 -15.95 16.65 -16.19
C TYR A 247 -14.73 17.44 -15.70
N ALA A 248 -14.12 17.03 -14.59
CA ALA A 248 -12.86 17.60 -14.12
C ALA A 248 -11.74 17.38 -15.15
N LEU A 249 -11.62 16.16 -15.73
CA LEU A 249 -10.63 15.90 -16.78
C LEU A 249 -10.92 16.68 -18.07
N PHE A 250 -12.18 16.88 -18.45
CA PHE A 250 -12.53 17.78 -19.56
C PHE A 250 -12.13 19.23 -19.27
N ALA A 251 -12.28 19.70 -18.03
CA ALA A 251 -11.83 21.03 -17.62
C ALA A 251 -10.30 21.17 -17.71
N VAL A 252 -9.56 20.15 -17.24
CA VAL A 252 -8.10 20.06 -17.37
C VAL A 252 -7.67 20.15 -18.84
N MET A 253 -8.29 19.37 -19.72
CA MET A 253 -8.01 19.43 -21.16
C MET A 253 -8.27 20.81 -21.74
N ALA A 254 -9.35 21.48 -21.33
CA ALA A 254 -9.64 22.83 -21.78
C ALA A 254 -8.54 23.82 -21.37
N GLN A 255 -7.99 23.70 -20.15
CA GLN A 255 -6.86 24.53 -19.70
C GLN A 255 -5.59 24.23 -20.53
N TYR A 256 -5.25 22.96 -20.73
CA TYR A 256 -4.08 22.57 -21.53
C TYR A 256 -4.14 23.04 -22.98
N ARG A 257 -5.33 23.03 -23.60
CA ARG A 257 -5.54 23.61 -24.95
C ARG A 257 -5.25 25.10 -24.97
N GLN A 258 -5.67 25.85 -23.95
CA GLN A 258 -5.36 27.28 -23.84
C GLN A 258 -3.89 27.57 -23.51
N LEU A 259 -3.14 26.57 -23.03
CA LEU A 259 -1.70 26.64 -22.82
C LEU A 259 -0.90 26.16 -24.04
N GLU A 260 -1.56 25.86 -25.16
CA GLU A 260 -0.96 25.32 -26.39
C GLU A 260 -0.15 24.03 -26.16
N LYS A 261 -0.50 23.28 -25.10
CA LYS A 261 0.13 22.00 -24.72
C LYS A 261 -0.95 20.93 -24.62
N PRO A 262 -1.54 20.49 -25.74
CA PRO A 262 -2.65 19.55 -25.70
C PRO A 262 -2.21 18.21 -25.11
N VAL A 263 -3.01 17.71 -24.18
CA VAL A 263 -2.89 16.36 -23.60
C VAL A 263 -4.09 15.51 -24.01
N ASN A 264 -3.94 14.19 -23.97
CA ASN A 264 -5.04 13.25 -24.24
C ASN A 264 -5.54 12.58 -22.96
N PHE A 265 -6.71 11.95 -23.03
CA PHE A 265 -7.30 11.29 -21.87
C PHE A 265 -6.45 10.15 -21.30
N LYS A 266 -5.71 9.43 -22.15
CA LYS A 266 -4.80 8.38 -21.67
C LYS A 266 -3.74 8.98 -20.75
N GLN A 267 -3.09 10.07 -21.16
CA GLN A 267 -2.09 10.76 -20.33
C GLN A 267 -2.68 11.22 -19.00
N LEU A 268 -3.88 11.82 -19.01
CA LEU A 268 -4.54 12.31 -17.79
C LEU A 268 -4.97 11.17 -16.86
N THR A 269 -5.52 10.07 -17.39
CA THR A 269 -5.91 8.93 -16.55
C THR A 269 -4.72 8.14 -16.05
N ASP A 270 -3.64 8.07 -16.83
CA ASP A 270 -2.38 7.49 -16.39
C ASP A 270 -1.83 8.35 -15.24
N GLU A 271 -1.74 9.68 -15.37
CA GLU A 271 -1.34 10.59 -14.30
C GLU A 271 -2.21 10.42 -13.04
N LEU A 272 -3.53 10.39 -13.19
CA LEU A 272 -4.48 10.19 -12.10
C LEU A 272 -4.23 8.88 -11.35
N CYS A 273 -3.98 7.79 -12.08
CA CYS A 273 -3.68 6.48 -11.50
C CYS A 273 -2.32 6.47 -10.79
N HIS A 274 -1.30 7.14 -11.34
CA HIS A 274 0.03 7.22 -10.72
C HIS A 274 0.04 8.09 -9.45
N SER A 275 -0.81 9.12 -9.38
CA SER A 275 -0.98 9.97 -8.19
C SER A 275 -1.78 9.30 -7.07
N TYR A 276 -2.34 8.11 -7.30
CA TYR A 276 -3.09 7.39 -6.28
C TYR A 276 -2.15 6.63 -5.35
N HIS A 277 -2.18 7.01 -4.07
CA HIS A 277 -1.35 6.42 -3.02
C HIS A 277 -2.22 5.84 -1.89
N PRO A 278 -2.31 4.50 -1.76
CA PRO A 278 -3.21 3.86 -0.80
C PRO A 278 -2.92 4.26 0.66
N HIS A 279 -1.64 4.46 1.01
CA HIS A 279 -1.23 4.84 2.36
C HIS A 279 -1.67 6.24 2.78
N GLN A 280 -1.96 7.12 1.81
CA GLN A 280 -2.53 8.46 1.99
C GLN A 280 -4.07 8.45 1.92
N ASP A 281 -4.66 7.39 1.36
CA ASP A 281 -6.12 7.24 1.24
C ASP A 281 -6.73 6.63 2.50
N ARG A 282 -6.75 7.44 3.57
CA ARG A 282 -7.31 7.10 4.89
C ARG A 282 -8.61 7.85 5.17
N GLY A 283 -9.35 7.41 6.18
CA GLY A 283 -10.57 8.08 6.64
C GLY A 283 -11.86 7.49 6.07
N LYS A 284 -12.98 8.01 6.56
CA LYS A 284 -14.34 7.57 6.19
C LYS A 284 -14.90 8.45 5.06
N MET A 285 -16.09 8.11 4.57
CA MET A 285 -16.80 8.92 3.58
C MET A 285 -16.88 10.41 3.93
N LYS A 286 -17.07 10.76 5.21
CA LYS A 286 -17.08 12.16 5.67
C LYS A 286 -15.79 12.91 5.29
N THR A 287 -14.63 12.30 5.52
CA THR A 287 -13.33 12.89 5.17
C THR A 287 -13.21 13.07 3.65
N LYS A 288 -13.70 12.11 2.86
CA LYS A 288 -13.72 12.21 1.39
C LYS A 288 -14.63 13.33 0.90
N ALA A 289 -15.79 13.51 1.55
CA ALA A 289 -16.69 14.62 1.25
C ALA A 289 -16.04 15.98 1.56
N GLU A 290 -15.31 16.09 2.68
CA GLU A 290 -14.56 17.29 3.06
C GLU A 290 -13.40 17.58 2.10
N ASP A 291 -12.68 16.56 1.64
CA ASP A 291 -11.63 16.69 0.61
C ASP A 291 -12.22 17.21 -0.71
N ILE A 292 -13.31 16.61 -1.18
CA ILE A 292 -14.01 17.02 -2.41
C ILE A 292 -14.55 18.46 -2.30
N GLN A 293 -15.18 18.81 -1.17
CA GLN A 293 -15.69 20.17 -0.93
C GLN A 293 -14.54 21.19 -0.98
N ARG A 294 -13.41 20.89 -0.34
CA ARG A 294 -12.21 21.76 -0.38
C ARG A 294 -11.70 21.97 -1.81
N ASP A 295 -11.64 20.93 -2.62
CA ASP A 295 -11.21 21.06 -4.01
C ASP A 295 -12.20 21.92 -4.83
N VAL A 296 -13.51 21.70 -4.65
CA VAL A 296 -14.57 22.47 -5.34
C VAL A 296 -14.49 23.94 -4.96
N ASP A 297 -14.35 24.25 -3.67
CA ASP A 297 -14.22 25.64 -3.19
C ASP A 297 -12.97 26.29 -3.78
N ALA A 298 -11.83 25.59 -3.74
CA ALA A 298 -10.58 26.10 -4.31
C ALA A 298 -10.68 26.36 -5.83
N ILE A 299 -11.40 25.52 -6.57
CA ILE A 299 -11.65 25.73 -8.02
C ILE A 299 -12.54 26.96 -8.22
N ASN A 300 -13.64 27.07 -7.47
CA ASN A 300 -14.56 28.20 -7.59
C ASN A 300 -13.87 29.52 -7.26
N ASP A 301 -13.07 29.58 -6.21
CA ASP A 301 -12.29 30.77 -5.84
C ASP A 301 -11.32 31.18 -6.96
N GLN A 302 -10.61 30.21 -7.54
CA GLN A 302 -9.70 30.46 -8.67
C GLN A 302 -10.45 30.92 -9.93
N LEU A 303 -11.64 30.40 -10.18
CA LEU A 303 -12.44 30.81 -11.34
C LEU A 303 -13.03 32.21 -11.18
N ASN A 304 -13.41 32.59 -9.96
CA ASN A 304 -14.02 33.87 -9.62
C ASN A 304 -13.00 34.98 -9.32
N THR A 305 -11.70 34.66 -9.28
CA THR A 305 -10.65 35.66 -9.07
C THR A 305 -10.61 36.65 -10.24
N SER A 306 -10.80 37.93 -9.93
CA SER A 306 -10.73 39.03 -10.88
C SER A 306 -9.30 39.26 -11.37
N GLY A 307 -9.11 39.40 -12.68
CA GLY A 307 -7.82 39.75 -13.28
C GLY A 307 -7.47 38.95 -14.54
N ILE A 308 -6.33 39.26 -15.14
CA ILE A 308 -5.76 38.48 -16.24
C ILE A 308 -5.11 37.24 -15.63
N ARG A 309 -5.58 36.05 -16.03
CA ARG A 309 -5.01 34.78 -15.56
C ARG A 309 -3.64 34.55 -16.16
N ILE A 310 -2.62 34.42 -15.31
CA ILE A 310 -1.25 34.09 -15.72
C ILE A 310 -1.04 32.59 -15.85
N LEU A 311 0.12 32.18 -16.34
CA LEU A 311 0.47 30.77 -16.52
C LEU A 311 0.36 29.97 -15.22
N GLU A 312 0.85 30.53 -14.11
CA GLU A 312 0.82 29.90 -12.78
C GLU A 312 -0.62 29.65 -12.31
N ASP A 313 -1.54 30.60 -12.55
CA ASP A 313 -2.96 30.42 -12.21
C ASP A 313 -3.59 29.25 -12.97
N LYS A 314 -3.24 29.11 -14.26
CA LYS A 314 -3.75 28.00 -15.09
C LYS A 314 -3.19 26.66 -14.62
N GLN A 315 -1.91 26.60 -14.25
CA GLN A 315 -1.28 25.39 -13.71
C GLN A 315 -1.89 25.00 -12.36
N LYS A 316 -2.14 25.98 -11.48
CA LYS A 316 -2.83 25.75 -10.21
C LYS A 316 -4.25 25.23 -10.42
N LEU A 317 -4.99 25.80 -11.37
CA LEU A 317 -6.35 25.35 -11.69
C LEU A 317 -6.36 23.93 -12.26
N ILE A 318 -5.39 23.58 -13.11
CA ILE A 318 -5.19 22.20 -13.59
C ILE A 318 -4.96 21.26 -12.39
N ALA A 319 -4.05 21.61 -11.49
CA ALA A 319 -3.76 20.80 -10.31
C ALA A 319 -5.00 20.62 -9.41
N SER A 320 -5.81 21.67 -9.22
CA SER A 320 -7.06 21.58 -8.44
C SER A 320 -8.09 20.66 -9.09
N TYR A 321 -8.27 20.71 -10.41
CA TYR A 321 -9.17 19.75 -11.08
C TYR A 321 -8.64 18.31 -11.04
N MET A 322 -7.32 18.09 -11.17
CA MET A 322 -6.71 16.76 -11.01
C MET A 322 -6.89 16.23 -9.59
N SER A 323 -6.71 17.09 -8.57
CA SER A 323 -6.98 16.76 -7.16
C SER A 323 -8.44 16.35 -6.96
N LEU A 324 -9.39 17.14 -7.50
CA LEU A 324 -10.82 16.84 -7.43
C LEU A 324 -11.15 15.50 -8.06
N ALA A 325 -10.62 15.22 -9.26
CA ALA A 325 -10.80 13.94 -9.93
C ALA A 325 -10.27 12.77 -9.07
N LEU A 326 -9.11 12.94 -8.46
CA LEU A 326 -8.50 11.93 -7.59
C LEU A 326 -9.33 11.69 -6.33
N ASN A 327 -9.85 12.74 -5.70
CA ASN A 327 -10.71 12.63 -4.52
C ASN A 327 -12.08 12.02 -4.85
N CYS A 328 -12.62 12.25 -6.06
CA CYS A 328 -13.78 11.52 -6.58
C CYS A 328 -13.49 10.02 -6.75
N VAL A 329 -12.31 9.65 -7.24
CA VAL A 329 -11.88 8.25 -7.36
C VAL A 329 -11.72 7.61 -5.98
N LYS A 330 -11.06 8.27 -5.03
CA LYS A 330 -10.93 7.80 -3.64
C LYS A 330 -12.30 7.55 -2.98
N ALA A 331 -13.25 8.47 -3.16
CA ALA A 331 -14.61 8.31 -2.65
C ALA A 331 -15.31 7.09 -3.26
N GLN A 332 -15.18 6.86 -4.57
CA GLN A 332 -15.73 5.67 -5.24
C GLN A 332 -15.09 4.37 -4.73
N ILE A 333 -13.76 4.33 -4.61
CA ILE A 333 -13.03 3.18 -4.05
C ILE A 333 -13.55 2.85 -2.65
N PHE A 334 -13.78 3.86 -1.80
CA PHE A 334 -14.35 3.66 -0.47
C PHE A 334 -15.72 2.98 -0.53
N VAL A 335 -16.64 3.45 -1.38
CA VAL A 335 -17.98 2.84 -1.54
C VAL A 335 -17.85 1.39 -1.99
N CYS A 336 -17.04 1.12 -3.01
CA CYS A 336 -16.85 -0.22 -3.57
C CYS A 336 -16.32 -1.21 -2.53
N LEU A 337 -15.29 -0.82 -1.76
CA LEU A 337 -14.66 -1.71 -0.79
C LEU A 337 -15.51 -1.90 0.47
N GLU A 338 -16.23 -0.86 0.91
CA GLU A 338 -17.18 -0.99 2.03
C GLU A 338 -18.29 -2.01 1.70
N GLU A 339 -18.81 -2.01 0.47
CA GLU A 339 -19.78 -3.00 0.01
C GLU A 339 -19.21 -4.41 0.00
N GLN A 340 -17.98 -4.59 -0.47
CA GLN A 340 -17.31 -5.89 -0.46
C GLN A 340 -17.13 -6.42 0.97
N GLU A 341 -16.68 -5.57 1.90
CA GLU A 341 -16.56 -5.96 3.31
C GLU A 341 -17.90 -6.33 3.93
N GLN A 342 -18.97 -5.57 3.65
CA GLN A 342 -20.31 -5.87 4.15
C GLN A 342 -20.84 -7.21 3.62
N LYS A 343 -20.61 -7.49 2.33
CA LYS A 343 -20.97 -8.78 1.70
C LYS A 343 -20.18 -9.94 2.31
N ILE A 344 -18.87 -9.79 2.51
CA ILE A 344 -18.02 -10.80 3.15
C ILE A 344 -18.49 -11.09 4.58
N LYS A 345 -18.75 -10.05 5.38
CA LYS A 345 -19.26 -10.19 6.76
C LYS A 345 -20.64 -10.87 6.80
N ALA A 346 -21.52 -10.58 5.84
CA ALA A 346 -22.83 -11.23 5.74
C ALA A 346 -22.70 -12.72 5.40
N LEU A 347 -21.83 -13.07 4.45
CA LEU A 347 -21.55 -14.47 4.07
C LEU A 347 -20.90 -15.26 5.23
N GLN A 348 -19.98 -14.63 5.97
CA GLN A 348 -19.36 -15.25 7.15
C GLN A 348 -20.40 -15.57 8.24
N LYS A 349 -21.29 -14.63 8.55
CA LYS A 349 -22.40 -14.87 9.50
C LYS A 349 -23.37 -15.94 9.03
N GLN A 350 -23.61 -16.02 7.72
CA GLN A 350 -24.48 -17.04 7.14
C GLN A 350 -23.85 -18.44 7.21
N ASN A 351 -22.53 -18.54 7.08
CA ASN A 351 -21.79 -19.79 7.25
C ASN A 351 -21.68 -20.21 8.72
N GLU A 352 -21.43 -19.28 9.65
CA GLU A 352 -21.45 -19.55 11.10
C GLU A 352 -22.83 -20.10 11.54
N GLY A 353 -23.92 -19.47 11.12
CA GLY A 353 -25.27 -19.96 11.40
C GLY A 353 -25.61 -21.31 10.74
N ARG A 354 -24.90 -21.68 9.67
CA ARG A 354 -25.05 -22.98 9.01
C ARG A 354 -24.26 -24.07 9.75
N ASP A 355 -23.08 -23.75 10.26
CA ASP A 355 -22.28 -24.65 11.09
C ASP A 355 -22.97 -24.91 12.44
N ASP A 356 -23.54 -23.88 13.07
CA ASP A 356 -24.37 -23.99 14.28
C ASP A 356 -25.60 -24.89 14.04
N TYR A 357 -26.27 -24.72 12.89
CA TYR A 357 -27.40 -25.57 12.51
C TYR A 357 -26.98 -27.03 12.30
N MET A 358 -25.87 -27.27 11.60
CA MET A 358 -25.36 -28.62 11.37
C MET A 358 -24.91 -29.28 12.67
N GLN A 359 -24.34 -28.52 13.61
CA GLN A 359 -23.96 -29.01 14.93
C GLN A 359 -25.19 -29.37 15.78
N ALA A 360 -26.23 -28.54 15.79
CA ALA A 360 -27.50 -28.83 16.47
C ALA A 360 -28.22 -30.06 15.88
N VAL A 361 -28.16 -30.24 14.55
CA VAL A 361 -28.70 -31.44 13.88
C VAL A 361 -27.93 -32.70 14.30
N CYS A 362 -26.59 -32.65 14.34
CA CYS A 362 -25.76 -33.77 14.82
C CYS A 362 -26.03 -34.12 16.29
N GLU A 363 -26.26 -33.13 17.16
CA GLU A 363 -26.63 -33.35 18.57
C GLU A 363 -28.03 -33.97 18.70
N GLY A 364 -28.97 -33.62 17.81
CA GLY A 364 -30.31 -34.22 17.76
C GLY A 364 -30.31 -35.70 17.35
N PHE A 365 -29.36 -36.14 16.51
CA PHE A 365 -29.19 -37.54 16.12
C PHE A 365 -28.41 -38.39 17.15
N MET A 366 -27.72 -37.76 18.12
CA MET A 366 -27.00 -38.45 19.19
C MET A 366 -27.82 -38.66 20.47
N GLN A 367 -29.08 -38.21 20.51
CA GLN A 367 -29.98 -38.56 21.62
C GLN A 367 -30.40 -40.04 21.50
N PRO A 368 -30.15 -40.89 22.52
CA PRO A 368 -30.61 -42.27 22.50
C PRO A 368 -32.14 -42.29 22.40
N GLY A 369 -32.66 -42.98 21.40
CA GLY A 369 -34.10 -43.24 21.28
C GLY A 369 -34.63 -43.84 22.57
N ILE A 370 -35.76 -43.29 23.03
CA ILE A 370 -36.57 -43.78 24.17
C ILE A 370 -36.98 -45.23 23.93
#